data_AF-Q7XZ88-F1
#
_entry.id   AF-Q7XZ88-F1
#
_cell.length_a   1.000
_cell.length_b   1.000
_cell.length_c   1.000
_cell.angle_alpha   90.00
_cell.angle_beta   90.00
_cell.angle_gamma   90.00
#
_symmetry.space_group_name_H-M   'P 1'
#
loop_
_entity.id
_entity.type
_entity.pdbx_description
1 polymer ?
#
loop_
_entity_poly.entity_id
_entity_poly.type
_entity_poly.pdbx_seq_one_letter_code
_entity_poly.pdbx_strand_id
1 'polypeptide(L)'
;GTRPRPDVDTDDKDFLGDNFVRHTGDVTKLAHMELHAIHAKEAGRQLPHLQAEPSRAEAVFKEFETKKKDLEDRRKTQILQRYGGQEGNRPSAVVEGLQQSEAYVEYDSEGKVINNTKETIPVSKYPEDVLDKNHTAVWGSFYKDRKWGYACCHQTQRYAYCTGRGREKRPWEKTEREMKSERTPHLTKRGVKSLTGHGKESEGTAKRRRKPVKSDPQFV
;
A
#
# COMPACT_ATOMS: atom_id res chain seq x y z
N GLY A 1 23.70 45.28 12.60
CA GLY A 1 22.62 44.83 13.51
C GLY A 1 22.45 43.34 13.40
N THR A 2 22.32 42.64 14.52
CA THR A 2 22.10 41.19 14.59
C THR A 2 20.68 40.83 14.11
N ARG A 3 20.45 39.54 13.83
CA ARG A 3 19.20 39.04 13.27
C ARG A 3 18.03 39.36 14.24
N PRO A 4 16.99 40.12 13.83
CA PRO A 4 15.97 40.64 14.74
C PRO A 4 14.97 39.57 15.25
N ARG A 5 14.81 38.46 14.53
CA ARG A 5 14.06 37.27 14.98
C ARG A 5 14.89 36.04 14.64
N PRO A 6 15.53 35.35 15.59
CA PRO A 6 16.32 34.16 15.31
C PRO A 6 15.47 32.91 15.06
N ASP A 7 14.29 32.83 15.69
CA ASP A 7 13.41 31.65 15.78
C ASP A 7 12.72 31.23 14.48
N VAL A 8 12.28 32.20 13.66
CA VAL A 8 11.62 31.91 12.37
C VAL A 8 12.63 31.33 11.37
N ASP A 9 12.19 30.59 10.35
CA ASP A 9 13.09 30.09 9.31
C ASP A 9 13.72 31.22 8.48
N THR A 10 14.81 30.91 7.77
CA THR A 10 15.57 31.91 7.00
C THR A 10 14.83 32.43 5.78
N ASP A 11 14.02 31.59 5.16
CA ASP A 11 13.42 31.87 3.85
C ASP A 11 12.15 32.72 4.00
N ASP A 12 11.50 32.68 5.17
CA ASP A 12 10.29 33.45 5.50
C ASP A 12 10.61 34.85 6.07
N LYS A 13 11.85 35.32 5.95
CA LYS A 13 12.30 36.59 6.53
C LYS A 13 12.72 37.59 5.47
N ASP A 14 12.11 38.77 5.53
CA ASP A 14 12.48 39.91 4.68
C ASP A 14 13.87 40.47 5.00
N PHE A 15 14.34 40.30 6.25
CA PHE A 15 15.63 40.84 6.70
C PHE A 15 16.37 39.87 7.62
N LEU A 16 17.55 39.41 7.18
CA LEU A 16 18.37 38.45 7.91
C LEU A 16 19.42 39.08 8.83
N GLY A 17 19.50 40.41 8.87
CA GLY A 17 20.56 41.14 9.57
C GLY A 17 21.65 41.64 8.62
N ASP A 18 22.40 42.63 9.08
CA ASP A 18 23.45 43.29 8.29
C ASP A 18 24.65 42.34 8.05
N ASN A 19 24.95 41.44 8.98
CA ASN A 19 26.03 40.46 8.84
C ASN A 19 25.84 39.51 7.67
N PHE A 20 24.59 39.18 7.33
CA PHE A 20 24.29 38.35 6.16
C PHE A 20 24.72 39.09 4.88
N VAL A 21 24.31 40.35 4.73
CA VAL A 21 24.60 41.16 3.54
C VAL A 21 26.11 41.41 3.36
N ARG A 22 26.85 41.61 4.46
CA ARG A 22 28.30 41.88 4.42
C ARG A 22 29.12 40.81 3.71
N HIS A 23 28.72 39.55 3.81
CA HIS A 23 29.42 38.44 3.16
C HIS A 23 28.76 38.02 1.84
N THR A 24 27.72 38.71 1.39
CA THR A 24 27.09 38.44 0.09
C THR A 24 27.79 39.22 -1.03
N GLY A 25 27.71 38.70 -2.25
CA GLY A 25 28.29 39.33 -3.44
C GLY A 25 29.81 39.12 -3.57
N ASP A 26 30.48 40.11 -4.16
CA ASP A 26 31.88 40.01 -4.58
C ASP A 26 32.90 40.01 -3.43
N VAL A 27 32.45 40.28 -2.20
CA VAL A 27 33.30 40.20 -0.99
C VAL A 27 33.87 38.79 -0.82
N THR A 28 33.09 37.75 -1.15
CA THR A 28 33.56 36.35 -1.12
C THR A 28 34.68 36.11 -2.12
N LYS A 29 34.56 36.65 -3.34
CA LYS A 29 35.58 36.52 -4.40
C LYS A 29 36.90 37.17 -3.96
N LEU A 30 36.83 38.36 -3.34
CA LEU A 30 38.00 39.02 -2.77
C LEU A 30 38.66 38.15 -1.71
N ALA A 31 37.89 37.62 -0.76
CA ALA A 31 38.42 36.72 0.27
C ALA A 31 39.10 35.48 -0.33
N HIS A 32 38.54 34.88 -1.38
CA HIS A 32 39.17 33.77 -2.09
C HIS A 32 40.48 34.15 -2.78
N MET A 33 40.55 35.34 -3.40
CA MET A 33 41.80 35.86 -3.99
C MET A 33 42.88 36.08 -2.93
N GLU A 34 42.50 36.62 -1.77
CA GLU A 34 43.42 36.85 -0.66
C GLU A 34 43.96 35.53 -0.08
N LEU A 35 43.08 34.54 0.16
CA LEU A 35 43.49 33.21 0.59
C LEU A 35 44.45 32.55 -0.42
N HIS A 36 44.20 32.71 -1.73
CA HIS A 36 45.10 32.22 -2.75
C HIS A 36 46.49 32.88 -2.68
N ALA A 37 46.55 34.20 -2.45
CA ALA A 37 47.81 34.91 -2.26
C ALA A 37 48.57 34.44 -1.01
N ILE A 38 47.87 34.21 0.11
CA ILE A 38 48.45 33.69 1.36
C ILE A 38 49.01 32.27 1.15
N HIS A 39 48.21 31.35 0.62
CA HIS A 39 48.64 29.96 0.40
C HIS A 39 49.82 29.87 -0.57
N ALA A 40 49.86 30.72 -1.61
CA ALA A 40 50.99 30.75 -2.52
C ALA A 40 52.25 31.26 -1.83
N LYS A 41 52.14 32.30 -1.00
CA LYS A 41 53.25 32.83 -0.20
C LYS A 41 53.79 31.78 0.76
N GLU A 42 52.92 31.03 1.44
CA GLU A 42 53.29 29.90 2.31
C GLU A 42 53.99 28.78 1.53
N ALA A 43 53.53 28.50 0.30
CA ALA A 43 54.18 27.56 -0.61
C ALA A 43 55.49 28.11 -1.24
N GLY A 44 55.96 29.31 -0.85
CA GLY A 44 57.16 29.94 -1.37
C GLY A 44 57.02 30.50 -2.79
N ARG A 45 55.79 30.59 -3.33
CA ARG A 45 55.50 31.17 -4.65
C ARG A 45 55.21 32.66 -4.48
N GLN A 46 55.96 33.49 -5.20
CA GLN A 46 55.78 34.93 -5.14
C GLN A 46 54.69 35.37 -6.12
N LEU A 47 53.47 35.48 -5.61
CA LEU A 47 52.33 36.07 -6.33
C LEU A 47 52.28 37.60 -6.14
N PRO A 48 51.69 38.34 -7.09
CA PRO A 48 51.36 39.75 -6.91
C PRO A 48 50.49 39.98 -5.67
N HIS A 49 50.79 41.03 -4.91
CA HIS A 49 50.00 41.38 -3.73
C HIS A 49 48.65 41.99 -4.16
N LEU A 50 47.55 41.51 -3.58
CA LEU A 50 46.19 41.91 -3.97
C LEU A 50 45.96 43.43 -3.88
N GLN A 51 46.44 44.07 -2.81
CA GLN A 51 46.27 45.52 -2.62
C GLN A 51 47.22 46.38 -3.47
N ALA A 52 48.37 45.83 -3.89
CA ALA A 52 49.37 46.59 -4.63
C ALA A 52 49.11 46.51 -6.15
N GLU A 53 48.77 45.31 -6.63
CA GLU A 53 48.59 45.02 -8.06
C GLU A 53 47.27 44.26 -8.29
N PRO A 54 46.09 44.91 -8.11
CA PRO A 54 44.80 44.23 -8.13
C PRO A 54 44.49 43.58 -9.49
N SER A 55 44.75 44.28 -10.60
CA SER A 55 44.48 43.75 -11.95
C SER A 55 45.34 42.53 -12.27
N ARG A 56 46.61 42.53 -11.85
CA ARG A 56 47.51 41.39 -12.06
C ARG A 56 47.12 40.21 -11.18
N ALA A 57 46.80 40.46 -9.91
CA ALA A 57 46.31 39.44 -8.99
C ALA A 57 45.02 38.76 -9.52
N GLU A 58 44.09 39.54 -10.07
CA GLU A 58 42.87 39.03 -10.68
C GLU A 58 43.16 38.13 -11.90
N ALA A 59 44.07 38.54 -12.79
CA ALA A 59 44.45 37.74 -13.95
C ALA A 59 45.04 36.38 -13.53
N VAL A 60 45.95 36.38 -12.56
CA VAL A 60 46.54 35.14 -12.03
C VAL A 60 45.50 34.27 -11.33
N PHE A 61 44.54 34.87 -10.63
CA PHE A 61 43.46 34.14 -9.98
C PHE A 61 42.52 33.46 -11.00
N LYS A 62 42.19 34.13 -12.11
CA LYS A 62 41.41 33.53 -13.21
C LYS A 62 42.13 32.33 -13.81
N GLU A 63 43.44 32.42 -14.03
CA GLU A 63 44.24 31.27 -14.47
C GLU A 63 44.28 30.15 -13.44
N PHE A 64 44.29 30.48 -12.14
CA PHE A 64 44.22 29.49 -11.09
C PHE A 64 42.89 28.74 -11.11
N GLU A 65 41.76 29.43 -11.31
CA GLU A 65 40.44 28.81 -11.40
C GLU A 65 40.31 27.84 -12.58
N THR A 66 40.83 28.21 -13.76
CA THR A 66 40.82 27.31 -14.93
C THR A 66 41.67 26.07 -14.67
N LYS A 67 42.90 26.26 -14.18
CA LYS A 67 43.80 25.14 -13.82
C LYS A 67 43.22 24.28 -12.70
N LYS A 68 42.51 24.86 -11.73
CA LYS A 68 41.84 24.12 -10.65
C LYS A 68 40.73 23.23 -11.20
N LYS A 69 39.87 23.74 -12.09
CA LYS A 69 38.82 22.95 -12.77
C LYS A 69 39.43 21.80 -13.58
N ASP A 70 40.49 22.07 -14.35
CA ASP A 70 41.19 21.05 -15.13
C ASP A 70 41.78 19.95 -14.21
N LEU A 71 42.36 20.33 -13.07
CA LEU A 71 42.88 19.38 -12.08
C LEU A 71 41.77 18.57 -11.42
N GLU A 72 40.63 19.17 -11.11
CA GLU A 72 39.46 18.46 -10.57
C GLU A 72 38.92 17.45 -11.57
N ASP A 73 38.81 17.80 -12.85
CA ASP A 73 38.32 16.90 -13.90
C ASP A 73 39.32 15.77 -14.18
N ARG A 74 40.63 16.06 -14.17
CA ARG A 74 41.67 15.01 -14.18
C ARG A 74 41.58 14.09 -12.97
N ARG A 75 41.33 14.64 -11.77
CA ARG A 75 41.14 13.84 -10.56
C ARG A 75 39.91 12.95 -10.67
N LYS A 76 38.78 13.48 -11.15
CA LYS A 76 37.55 12.70 -11.38
C LYS A 76 37.78 11.57 -12.38
N THR A 77 38.41 11.85 -13.52
CA THR A 77 38.72 10.81 -14.53
C THR A 77 39.69 9.77 -13.99
N GLN A 78 40.70 10.16 -13.21
CA GLN A 78 41.61 9.22 -12.56
C GLN A 78 40.89 8.32 -11.55
N ILE A 79 39.98 8.87 -10.75
CA ILE A 79 39.16 8.09 -9.80
C ILE A 79 38.27 7.12 -10.57
N LEU A 80 37.59 7.58 -11.62
CA LEU A 80 36.73 6.75 -12.47
C LEU A 80 37.50 5.63 -13.17
N GLN A 81 38.73 5.87 -13.61
CA GLN A 81 39.58 4.83 -14.22
C GLN A 81 40.05 3.80 -13.19
N ARG A 82 40.42 4.25 -11.98
CA ARG A 82 40.93 3.36 -10.91
C ARG A 82 39.86 2.50 -10.27
N TYR A 83 38.67 3.07 -10.05
CA TYR A 83 37.60 2.45 -9.29
C TYR A 83 36.38 2.08 -10.14
N GLY A 84 36.41 2.37 -11.44
CA GLY A 84 35.28 2.17 -12.33
C GLY A 84 34.16 3.20 -12.11
N GLY A 85 33.35 3.41 -13.16
CA GLY A 85 32.13 4.22 -13.07
C GLY A 85 30.90 3.39 -12.65
N GLN A 86 29.76 3.72 -13.26
CA GLN A 86 28.44 3.11 -12.97
C GLN A 86 28.39 1.58 -13.15
N GLU A 87 29.34 0.97 -13.86
CA GLU A 87 29.44 -0.48 -14.00
C GLU A 87 29.83 -1.19 -12.70
N GLY A 88 30.61 -0.54 -11.83
CA GLY A 88 30.97 -1.04 -10.49
C GLY A 88 29.95 -0.67 -9.40
N ASN A 89 29.06 0.29 -9.69
CA ASN A 89 27.94 0.68 -8.81
C ASN A 89 26.60 0.09 -9.27
N ARG A 90 26.63 -1.00 -10.05
CA ARG A 90 25.49 -1.89 -10.09
C ARG A 90 25.47 -2.58 -8.73
N PRO A 91 24.38 -2.50 -7.94
CA PRO A 91 24.25 -3.39 -6.81
C PRO A 91 24.40 -4.81 -7.39
N SER A 92 25.50 -5.47 -7.03
CA SER A 92 25.66 -6.88 -7.38
C SER A 92 24.42 -7.58 -6.84
N ALA A 93 23.67 -8.26 -7.71
CA ALA A 93 22.47 -9.02 -7.32
C ALA A 93 22.76 -10.02 -6.19
N VAL A 94 24.04 -10.33 -5.94
CA VAL A 94 24.52 -11.20 -4.87
C VAL A 94 24.44 -10.54 -3.48
N VAL A 95 24.50 -9.21 -3.37
CA VAL A 95 24.54 -8.51 -2.08
C VAL A 95 23.14 -8.29 -1.49
N GLU A 96 22.09 -8.42 -2.29
CA GLU A 96 20.69 -8.29 -1.82
C GLU A 96 20.29 -9.40 -0.82
N GLY A 97 21.05 -10.50 -0.76
CA GLY A 97 20.90 -11.58 0.23
C GLY A 97 21.83 -11.50 1.45
N LEU A 98 22.75 -10.52 1.51
CA LEU A 98 23.68 -10.30 2.62
C LEU A 98 23.14 -9.22 3.58
N GLN A 99 21.85 -9.31 3.89
CA GLN A 99 21.28 -8.53 4.99
C GLN A 99 21.80 -9.08 6.32
N GLN A 100 22.13 -8.19 7.26
CA GLN A 100 22.40 -8.59 8.63
C GLN A 100 21.13 -9.28 9.18
N SER A 101 21.28 -10.53 9.64
CA SER A 101 20.16 -11.33 10.16
C SER A 101 19.79 -10.97 11.62
N GLU A 102 20.39 -9.94 12.18
CA GLU A 102 20.21 -9.57 13.59
C GLU A 102 19.07 -8.57 13.73
N ALA A 103 17.84 -9.07 13.65
CA ALA A 103 16.68 -8.31 14.07
C ALA A 103 16.65 -8.27 15.60
N TYR A 104 16.92 -7.09 16.18
CA TYR A 104 16.82 -6.88 17.62
C TYR A 104 15.34 -6.92 18.06
N VAL A 105 15.05 -7.72 19.09
CA VAL A 105 13.71 -7.90 19.66
C VAL A 105 13.77 -7.64 21.16
N GLU A 106 13.06 -6.62 21.61
CA GLU A 106 12.92 -6.32 23.04
C GLU A 106 11.77 -7.12 23.63
N TYR A 107 12.01 -7.75 24.78
CA TYR A 107 11.01 -8.46 25.57
C TYR A 107 10.72 -7.69 26.86
N ASP A 108 9.45 -7.60 27.22
CA ASP A 108 9.00 -7.17 28.54
C ASP A 108 9.39 -8.23 29.59
N SER A 109 9.36 -7.84 30.87
CA SER A 109 9.54 -8.71 32.04
C SER A 109 8.63 -9.96 32.04
N GLU A 110 7.46 -9.87 31.39
CA GLU A 110 6.52 -10.97 31.19
C GLU A 110 6.79 -11.81 29.91
N GLY A 111 7.83 -11.48 29.14
CA GLY A 111 8.22 -12.16 27.91
C GLY A 111 7.45 -11.75 26.65
N LYS A 112 6.74 -10.60 26.67
CA LYS A 112 6.05 -10.07 25.48
C LYS A 112 6.96 -9.17 24.66
N VAL A 113 6.91 -9.29 23.34
CA VAL A 113 7.70 -8.46 22.42
C VAL A 113 7.13 -7.04 22.38
N ILE A 114 7.95 -6.03 22.68
CA ILE A 114 7.48 -4.65 22.93
C ILE A 114 7.29 -3.85 21.61
N ASN A 115 8.14 -4.06 20.59
CA ASN A 115 8.23 -3.14 19.44
C ASN A 115 7.92 -3.74 18.06
N ASN A 116 7.64 -5.05 17.95
CA ASN A 116 7.52 -5.74 16.65
C ASN A 116 6.16 -6.44 16.42
N THR A 117 5.16 -6.20 17.26
CA THR A 117 3.83 -6.76 17.03
C THR A 117 3.13 -5.95 15.94
N LYS A 118 3.27 -6.38 14.69
CA LYS A 118 2.29 -6.02 13.65
C LYS A 118 0.93 -6.41 14.22
N GLU A 119 0.02 -5.45 14.35
CA GLU A 119 -1.36 -5.71 14.77
C GLU A 119 -1.91 -6.81 13.87
N THR A 120 -2.00 -8.01 14.41
CA THR A 120 -2.56 -9.13 13.67
C THR A 120 -4.06 -8.96 13.76
N ILE A 121 -4.69 -8.65 12.62
CA ILE A 121 -6.15 -8.63 12.51
C ILE A 121 -6.63 -10.00 12.98
N PRO A 122 -7.49 -10.09 14.02
CA PRO A 122 -7.91 -11.36 14.56
C PRO A 122 -8.72 -12.12 13.49
N VAL A 123 -8.14 -13.18 12.93
CA VAL A 123 -8.82 -14.07 12.00
C VAL A 123 -9.68 -15.04 12.81
N SER A 124 -10.89 -15.32 12.34
CA SER A 124 -11.75 -16.30 12.98
C SER A 124 -11.14 -17.72 12.87
N LYS A 125 -11.51 -18.62 13.80
CA LYS A 125 -10.96 -20.00 13.85
C LYS A 125 -11.18 -20.80 12.55
N TYR A 126 -12.19 -20.42 11.77
CA TYR A 126 -12.59 -21.14 10.57
C TYR A 126 -12.19 -20.37 9.32
N PRO A 127 -11.63 -21.04 8.31
CA PRO A 127 -11.23 -20.38 7.08
C PRO A 127 -12.49 -19.86 6.36
N GLU A 128 -12.63 -18.55 6.33
CA GLU A 128 -13.67 -17.84 5.58
C GLU A 128 -13.25 -17.69 4.11
N ASP A 129 -14.22 -17.44 3.24
CA ASP A 129 -14.00 -17.15 1.82
C ASP A 129 -13.17 -18.17 1.00
N VAL A 130 -13.22 -19.45 1.40
CA VAL A 130 -12.57 -20.53 0.65
C VAL A 130 -13.34 -20.84 -0.64
N LEU A 131 -12.68 -20.58 -1.77
CA LEU A 131 -13.18 -20.90 -3.11
C LEU A 131 -12.68 -22.28 -3.55
N ASP A 132 -13.57 -23.26 -3.55
CA ASP A 132 -13.26 -24.59 -4.05
C ASP A 132 -13.19 -24.61 -5.59
N LYS A 133 -12.25 -25.37 -6.17
CA LYS A 133 -12.26 -25.88 -7.57
C LYS A 133 -12.82 -24.91 -8.64
N ASN A 134 -12.27 -23.69 -8.68
CA ASN A 134 -12.58 -22.63 -9.66
C ASN A 134 -14.00 -22.03 -9.57
N HIS A 135 -14.65 -22.12 -8.41
CA HIS A 135 -15.88 -21.36 -8.13
C HIS A 135 -15.56 -19.91 -7.76
N THR A 136 -16.45 -18.98 -8.09
CA THR A 136 -16.34 -17.55 -7.71
C THR A 136 -17.19 -17.19 -6.49
N ALA A 137 -17.83 -18.19 -5.87
CA ALA A 137 -18.66 -18.05 -4.69
C ALA A 137 -18.43 -19.25 -3.76
N VAL A 138 -18.51 -19.01 -2.45
CA VAL A 138 -18.29 -20.03 -1.42
C VAL A 138 -19.41 -21.05 -1.39
N TRP A 139 -19.13 -22.28 -0.95
CA TRP A 139 -20.16 -23.29 -0.72
C TRP A 139 -21.18 -22.81 0.32
N GLY A 140 -22.48 -22.88 0.00
CA GLY A 140 -23.55 -22.37 0.86
C GLY A 140 -24.08 -20.99 0.45
N SER A 141 -23.46 -20.36 -0.55
CA SER A 141 -23.96 -19.11 -1.16
C SER A 141 -25.27 -19.29 -1.95
N PHE A 142 -25.70 -20.52 -2.20
CA PHE A 142 -26.97 -20.84 -2.88
C PHE A 142 -27.73 -21.93 -2.13
N TYR A 143 -29.07 -21.81 -2.07
CA TYR A 143 -29.96 -22.79 -1.45
C TYR A 143 -31.23 -22.99 -2.29
N LYS A 144 -31.52 -24.24 -2.66
CA LYS A 144 -32.76 -24.63 -3.37
C LYS A 144 -33.14 -26.07 -3.03
N ASP A 145 -34.43 -26.35 -2.89
CA ASP A 145 -34.96 -27.72 -2.68
C ASP A 145 -34.30 -28.48 -1.52
N ARG A 146 -34.05 -27.78 -0.40
CA ARG A 146 -33.34 -28.30 0.79
C ARG A 146 -31.89 -28.74 0.52
N LYS A 147 -31.27 -28.20 -0.52
CA LYS A 147 -29.87 -28.45 -0.88
C LYS A 147 -29.11 -27.15 -0.97
N TRP A 148 -27.93 -27.14 -0.35
CA TRP A 148 -26.97 -26.05 -0.45
C TRP A 148 -26.08 -26.23 -1.69
N GLY A 149 -25.58 -25.13 -2.23
CA GLY A 149 -24.73 -25.13 -3.40
C GLY A 149 -23.92 -23.85 -3.56
N TYR A 150 -23.25 -23.73 -4.71
CA TYR A 150 -22.48 -22.55 -5.10
C TYR A 150 -23.34 -21.56 -5.89
N ALA A 151 -23.30 -20.26 -5.59
CA ALA A 151 -24.05 -19.23 -6.33
C ALA A 151 -23.54 -18.99 -7.76
N CYS A 152 -22.25 -19.24 -8.04
CA CYS A 152 -21.68 -19.03 -9.37
C CYS A 152 -22.25 -19.96 -10.44
N CYS A 153 -22.55 -21.21 -10.08
CA CYS A 153 -22.98 -22.24 -11.02
C CYS A 153 -24.27 -22.95 -10.58
N HIS A 154 -24.77 -22.76 -9.37
CA HIS A 154 -25.92 -23.46 -8.75
C HIS A 154 -25.74 -24.99 -8.69
N GLN A 155 -24.50 -25.48 -8.63
CA GLN A 155 -24.23 -26.89 -8.35
C GLN A 155 -24.48 -27.18 -6.87
N THR A 156 -25.19 -28.27 -6.59
CA THR A 156 -25.51 -28.74 -5.23
C THR A 156 -24.63 -29.89 -4.78
N GLN A 157 -23.53 -30.16 -5.49
CA GLN A 157 -22.49 -31.12 -5.12
C GLN A 157 -21.23 -30.38 -4.66
N ARG A 158 -20.78 -30.65 -3.43
CA ARG A 158 -19.57 -30.03 -2.87
C ARG A 158 -18.35 -30.56 -3.59
N TYR A 159 -17.39 -29.70 -3.91
CA TYR A 159 -16.18 -30.06 -4.67
C TYR A 159 -16.43 -30.55 -6.11
N ALA A 160 -17.56 -30.23 -6.72
CA ALA A 160 -17.69 -30.31 -8.17
C ALA A 160 -16.89 -29.16 -8.82
N TYR A 161 -16.37 -29.35 -10.04
CA TYR A 161 -15.69 -28.27 -10.77
C TYR A 161 -16.70 -27.27 -11.32
N CYS A 162 -16.37 -25.98 -11.25
CA CYS A 162 -17.21 -24.92 -11.80
C CYS A 162 -17.38 -25.07 -13.31
N THR A 163 -18.63 -25.10 -13.78
CA THR A 163 -18.96 -25.21 -15.21
C THR A 163 -19.05 -23.87 -15.93
N GLY A 164 -18.60 -22.76 -15.32
CA GLY A 164 -18.44 -21.45 -15.98
C GLY A 164 -19.73 -20.74 -16.43
N ARG A 165 -20.92 -21.35 -16.29
CA ARG A 165 -22.21 -20.79 -16.74
C ARG A 165 -22.80 -19.74 -15.78
N GLY A 166 -21.98 -18.83 -15.25
CA GLY A 166 -22.36 -17.80 -14.29
C GLY A 166 -23.07 -16.57 -14.89
N ARG A 167 -23.53 -16.63 -16.15
CA ARG A 167 -24.27 -15.55 -16.83
C ARG A 167 -25.31 -16.10 -17.82
N GLU A 168 -25.87 -17.28 -17.61
CA GLU A 168 -27.00 -17.73 -18.42
C GLU A 168 -28.06 -18.35 -17.53
N LYS A 169 -29.20 -17.66 -17.42
CA LYS A 169 -30.42 -18.16 -16.76
C LYS A 169 -30.69 -19.55 -17.31
N ARG A 170 -30.71 -20.54 -16.42
CA ARG A 170 -30.52 -21.92 -16.82
C ARG A 170 -31.68 -22.46 -17.67
N PRO A 171 -31.38 -23.36 -18.63
CA PRO A 171 -32.36 -24.11 -19.42
C PRO A 171 -33.39 -24.87 -18.59
N TRP A 172 -33.10 -25.29 -17.35
CA TRP A 172 -34.03 -26.11 -16.58
C TRP A 172 -35.30 -25.36 -16.14
N GLU A 173 -35.28 -24.03 -15.99
CA GLU A 173 -36.52 -23.27 -15.77
C GLU A 173 -37.38 -23.24 -17.04
N LYS A 174 -36.72 -23.24 -18.21
CA LYS A 174 -37.40 -23.37 -19.51
C LYS A 174 -37.93 -24.79 -19.66
N THR A 175 -37.15 -25.83 -19.37
CA THR A 175 -37.61 -27.23 -19.45
C THR A 175 -38.66 -27.56 -18.38
N GLU A 176 -38.59 -26.98 -17.18
CA GLU A 176 -39.63 -27.13 -16.15
C GLU A 176 -40.92 -26.40 -16.56
N ARG A 177 -40.81 -25.21 -17.19
CA ARG A 177 -41.96 -24.53 -17.79
C ARG A 177 -42.53 -25.31 -18.97
N GLU A 178 -41.70 -25.83 -19.87
CA GLU A 178 -42.09 -26.67 -21.00
C GLU A 178 -42.73 -27.97 -20.53
N MET A 179 -42.09 -28.72 -19.62
CA MET A 179 -42.67 -29.92 -19.04
C MET A 179 -43.96 -29.64 -18.25
N LYS A 180 -44.12 -28.45 -17.64
CA LYS A 180 -45.40 -28.04 -17.04
C LYS A 180 -46.44 -27.69 -18.08
N SER A 181 -46.07 -27.01 -19.16
CA SER A 181 -46.98 -26.64 -20.26
C SER A 181 -47.36 -27.81 -21.16
N GLU A 182 -46.54 -28.86 -21.25
CA GLU A 182 -46.84 -30.10 -21.97
C GLU A 182 -47.68 -31.06 -21.11
N ARG A 183 -47.53 -31.00 -19.78
CA ARG A 183 -48.28 -31.82 -18.83
C ARG A 183 -49.72 -31.33 -18.64
N THR A 184 -49.97 -30.03 -18.75
CA THR A 184 -51.31 -29.43 -18.63
C THR A 184 -52.32 -29.91 -19.70
N PRO A 185 -52.01 -30.02 -21.01
CA PRO A 185 -52.94 -30.55 -22.01
C PRO A 185 -53.11 -32.08 -21.95
N HIS A 186 -52.15 -32.82 -21.37
CA HIS A 186 -52.26 -34.27 -21.18
C HIS A 186 -53.20 -34.64 -20.03
N LEU A 187 -53.20 -33.85 -18.94
CA LEU A 187 -54.16 -34.01 -17.84
C LEU A 187 -55.60 -33.65 -18.27
N THR A 188 -55.78 -32.63 -19.11
CA THR A 188 -57.12 -32.23 -19.58
C THR A 188 -57.72 -33.21 -20.58
N LYS A 189 -56.90 -33.87 -21.42
CA LYS A 189 -57.36 -34.93 -22.34
C LYS A 189 -57.68 -36.27 -21.65
N ARG A 190 -57.07 -36.55 -20.49
CA ARG A 190 -57.31 -37.79 -19.72
C ARG A 190 -58.48 -37.70 -18.72
N GLY A 191 -59.20 -36.58 -18.66
CA GLY A 191 -60.47 -36.48 -17.93
C GLY A 191 -60.39 -36.88 -16.45
N VAL A 192 -59.25 -36.67 -15.78
CA VAL A 192 -59.14 -36.92 -14.33
C VAL A 192 -59.67 -35.69 -13.60
N LYS A 193 -60.91 -35.77 -13.11
CA LYS A 193 -61.47 -34.75 -12.20
C LYS A 193 -60.70 -34.78 -10.89
N SER A 194 -60.12 -33.65 -10.46
CA SER A 194 -59.52 -33.52 -9.14
C SER A 194 -60.61 -33.66 -8.06
N LEU A 195 -60.46 -34.66 -7.19
CA LEU A 195 -61.26 -34.83 -5.97
C LEU A 195 -60.89 -33.74 -4.96
N THR A 196 -61.55 -32.59 -5.02
CA THR A 196 -61.67 -31.70 -3.86
C THR A 196 -62.92 -30.86 -4.00
N GLY A 197 -63.88 -31.11 -3.11
CA GLY A 197 -65.02 -30.25 -2.90
C GLY A 197 -65.79 -30.70 -1.67
N HIS A 198 -65.68 -29.95 -0.57
CA HIS A 198 -66.79 -29.26 0.10
C HIS A 198 -66.31 -28.60 1.40
N GLY A 199 -66.82 -27.39 1.68
CA GLY A 199 -66.77 -26.76 3.01
C GLY A 199 -66.38 -25.29 3.03
N LYS A 200 -67.25 -24.40 2.56
CA LYS A 200 -67.27 -22.98 2.95
C LYS A 200 -68.44 -22.77 3.91
N GLU A 201 -68.19 -22.36 5.16
CA GLU A 201 -69.08 -21.60 6.06
C GLU A 201 -68.14 -20.91 7.08
N SER A 202 -67.96 -19.59 7.09
CA SER A 202 -68.80 -18.46 7.55
C SER A 202 -68.31 -17.93 8.91
N GLU A 203 -68.24 -16.60 9.01
CA GLU A 203 -67.65 -15.83 10.10
C GLU A 203 -68.47 -15.89 11.40
N GLY A 204 -67.80 -15.78 12.55
CA GLY A 204 -68.46 -15.63 13.85
C GLY A 204 -67.49 -15.36 14.99
N THR A 205 -67.37 -14.09 15.38
CA THR A 205 -66.69 -13.59 16.58
C THR A 205 -67.24 -14.18 17.87
N ALA A 206 -66.38 -14.66 18.79
CA ALA A 206 -66.73 -14.89 20.19
C ALA A 206 -65.51 -14.78 21.14
N LYS A 207 -65.45 -13.69 21.91
CA LYS A 207 -64.61 -13.57 23.11
C LYS A 207 -65.07 -14.60 24.16
N ARG A 208 -64.15 -15.41 24.70
CA ARG A 208 -64.34 -16.03 26.03
C ARG A 208 -63.00 -16.26 26.75
N ARG A 209 -63.02 -15.91 28.05
CA ARG A 209 -61.89 -15.80 28.99
C ARG A 209 -61.60 -17.13 29.70
N ARG A 210 -60.43 -17.16 30.38
CA ARG A 210 -60.01 -17.94 31.59
C ARG A 210 -59.28 -19.26 31.30
N LYS A 211 -58.23 -19.71 32.02
CA LYS A 211 -57.50 -19.28 33.25
C LYS A 211 -56.18 -20.11 33.32
N PRO A 212 -55.22 -19.79 34.22
CA PRO A 212 -53.85 -20.33 34.22
C PRO A 212 -53.70 -21.59 35.11
N VAL A 213 -52.66 -22.40 34.85
CA VAL A 213 -52.19 -23.48 35.74
C VAL A 213 -50.67 -23.38 35.89
N LYS A 214 -50.20 -23.58 37.12
CA LYS A 214 -48.87 -23.20 37.69
C LYS A 214 -47.87 -24.38 37.70
N SER A 215 -46.57 -24.04 37.74
CA SER A 215 -45.40 -24.60 38.49
C SER A 215 -45.18 -26.12 38.55
N ASP A 216 -44.00 -26.75 38.55
CA ASP A 216 -42.54 -26.50 38.66
C ASP A 216 -41.89 -27.93 38.72
N PRO A 217 -40.61 -28.20 39.05
CA PRO A 217 -39.32 -27.56 38.79
C PRO A 217 -38.25 -28.53 38.21
N GLN A 218 -37.03 -28.00 38.08
CA GLN A 218 -35.76 -28.59 37.67
C GLN A 218 -35.33 -29.88 38.40
N PHE A 219 -34.53 -30.70 37.72
CA PHE A 219 -33.66 -31.69 38.35
C PHE A 219 -32.24 -31.61 37.76
N VAL A 220 -31.31 -31.33 38.68
CA VAL A 220 -29.85 -31.59 38.77
C VAL A 220 -29.08 -31.92 37.50
#